data_AF-A0A661TFL2-F1
#
_entry.id   AF-A0A661TFL2-F1
#
_cell.length_a   1.000
_cell.length_b   1.000
_cell.length_c   1.000
_cell.angle_alpha   90.00
_cell.angle_beta   90.00
_cell.angle_gamma   90.00
#
_symmetry.space_group_name_H-M   'P 1'
#
loop_
_entity.id
_entity.type
_entity.pdbx_description
1 polymer ?
#
loop_
_entity_poly.entity_id
_entity_poly.type
_entity_poly.pdbx_seq_one_letter_code
_entity_poly.pdbx_strand_id
1 'polypeptide(L)'
;SLIAGGVLVFAGEAVRIWSAGHLIRNNELTTSGPYAYLRDPLYLGRLLLLTGFCVMGWGYTWILLIIGLGVFFLNYMPRKHQKEMARLENIFGNEYTEYAAYTRSLLPRLKPYPAARKRRWRFDLFWNENKEQYLLLGVVILTLIMVGRYYFSQ
;
A
#
# COMPACT_ATOMS: atom_id res chain seq x y z
N SER A 1 3.63 -19.41 -12.43
CA SER A 1 3.02 -18.10 -12.14
C SER A 1 2.82 -17.87 -10.64
N LEU A 2 2.38 -18.89 -9.87
CA LEU A 2 2.12 -18.80 -8.43
C LEU A 2 3.27 -18.18 -7.61
N ILE A 3 4.52 -18.65 -7.78
CA ILE A 3 5.68 -18.13 -7.03
C ILE A 3 5.93 -16.65 -7.33
N ALA A 4 5.95 -16.27 -8.61
CA ALA A 4 6.18 -14.88 -9.02
C ALA A 4 5.12 -13.93 -8.46
N GLY A 5 3.84 -14.34 -8.49
CA GLY A 5 2.76 -13.57 -7.91
C GLY A 5 2.83 -13.54 -6.37
N GLY A 6 3.22 -14.64 -5.73
CA GLY A 6 3.45 -14.72 -4.29
C GLY A 6 4.55 -13.77 -3.81
N VAL A 7 5.64 -13.61 -4.57
CA VAL A 7 6.71 -12.64 -4.28
C VAL A 7 6.17 -11.21 -4.30
N LEU A 8 5.34 -10.87 -5.28
CA LEU A 8 4.71 -9.55 -5.36
C LEU A 8 3.72 -9.31 -4.20
N VAL A 9 2.92 -10.31 -3.83
CA VAL A 9 2.02 -10.24 -2.67
C VAL A 9 2.82 -10.01 -1.39
N PHE A 10 3.89 -10.77 -1.18
CA PHE A 10 4.74 -10.62 -0.01
C PHE A 10 5.39 -9.24 0.05
N ALA A 11 5.97 -8.76 -1.05
CA ALA A 11 6.56 -7.43 -1.14
C ALA A 11 5.52 -6.33 -0.86
N GLY A 12 4.32 -6.47 -1.43
CA GLY A 12 3.21 -5.55 -1.19
C GLY A 12 2.83 -5.49 0.27
N GLU A 13 2.66 -6.63 0.93
CA GLU A 13 2.28 -6.68 2.33
C GLU A 13 3.38 -6.18 3.27
N ALA A 14 4.65 -6.49 2.97
CA ALA A 14 5.79 -5.97 3.73
C ALA A 14 5.83 -4.43 3.71
N VAL A 15 5.61 -3.80 2.55
CA VAL A 15 5.52 -2.34 2.44
C VAL A 15 4.36 -1.81 3.27
N ARG A 16 3.21 -2.50 3.29
CA ARG A 16 2.03 -2.06 4.04
C ARG A 16 2.23 -2.16 5.54
N ILE A 17 2.75 -3.29 6.03
CA ILE A 17 3.09 -3.48 7.44
C ILE A 17 4.09 -2.41 7.88
N TRP A 18 5.14 -2.17 7.09
CA TRP A 18 6.11 -1.13 7.37
C TRP A 18 5.44 0.25 7.44
N SER A 19 4.62 0.61 6.45
CA SER A 19 3.93 1.90 6.42
C SER A 19 2.98 2.10 7.60
N ALA A 20 2.18 1.09 7.92
CA ALA A 20 1.16 1.15 8.95
C ALA A 20 1.72 1.39 10.36
N GLY A 21 2.92 0.89 10.66
CA GLY A 21 3.56 1.17 11.94
C GLY A 21 4.26 2.53 12.01
N HIS A 22 4.25 3.32 10.94
CA HIS A 22 4.70 4.71 10.92
C HIS A 22 3.54 5.71 10.78
N LEU A 23 2.41 5.29 10.20
CA LEU A 23 1.29 6.16 9.88
C LEU A 23 0.57 6.65 11.14
N ILE A 24 0.64 7.96 11.37
CA ILE A 24 -0.19 8.68 12.33
C ILE A 24 -1.14 9.59 11.57
N ARG A 25 -2.43 9.39 11.76
CA ARG A 25 -3.45 10.14 11.04
C ARG A 25 -3.75 11.44 11.77
N ASN A 26 -3.85 12.53 11.02
CA ASN A 26 -4.38 13.84 11.42
C ASN A 26 -3.59 14.62 12.49
N ASN A 27 -2.76 13.97 13.30
CA ASN A 27 -1.99 14.65 14.34
C ASN A 27 -0.65 15.19 13.81
N GLU A 28 -0.09 14.56 12.79
CA GLU A 28 1.16 15.00 12.16
C GLU A 28 1.30 14.50 10.72
N LEU A 29 2.13 15.20 9.95
CA LEU A 29 2.55 14.70 8.66
C LEU A 29 3.56 13.56 8.83
N THR A 30 3.14 12.34 8.48
CA THR A 30 4.01 11.17 8.54
C THR A 30 5.01 11.22 7.39
N THR A 31 6.28 11.48 7.69
CA THR A 31 7.40 11.49 6.72
C THR A 31 8.48 10.44 7.03
N SER A 32 8.19 9.55 7.99
CA SER A 32 9.14 8.55 8.50
C SER A 32 8.95 7.17 7.84
N GLY A 33 9.99 6.33 7.88
CA GLY A 33 9.94 4.99 7.29
C GLY A 33 9.74 5.05 5.77
N PRO A 34 8.78 4.30 5.20
CA PRO A 34 8.57 4.29 3.75
C PRO A 34 8.05 5.64 3.22
N TYR A 35 7.37 6.43 4.07
CA TYR A 35 6.91 7.78 3.72
C TYR A 35 8.06 8.75 3.43
N ALA A 36 9.29 8.44 3.87
CA ALA A 36 10.45 9.25 3.52
C ALA A 36 10.79 9.15 2.01
N TYR A 37 10.38 8.08 1.33
CA TYR A 37 10.76 7.78 -0.05
C TYR A 37 9.64 7.99 -1.06
N LEU A 38 8.39 7.87 -0.64
CA LEU A 38 7.19 8.10 -1.45
C LEU A 38 6.02 8.52 -0.56
N ARG A 39 5.02 9.22 -1.13
CA ARG A 39 3.86 9.71 -0.35
C ARG A 39 2.87 8.62 0.01
N ASP A 40 2.71 7.65 -0.88
CA ASP A 40 1.59 6.73 -0.85
C ASP A 40 2.02 5.26 -0.74
N PRO A 41 2.86 4.89 0.24
CA PRO A 41 3.39 3.53 0.32
C PRO A 41 2.32 2.48 0.61
N LEU A 42 1.23 2.83 1.32
CA LEU A 42 0.09 1.93 1.48
C LEU A 42 -0.64 1.65 0.15
N TYR A 43 -0.68 2.62 -0.76
CA TYR A 43 -1.25 2.43 -2.09
C TYR A 43 -0.31 1.65 -3.01
N LEU A 44 1.00 1.87 -2.92
CA LEU A 44 2.00 1.03 -3.60
C LEU A 44 1.87 -0.43 -3.16
N GLY A 45 1.74 -0.67 -1.85
CA GLY A 45 1.55 -2.02 -1.33
C GLY A 45 0.27 -2.67 -1.85
N ARG A 46 -0.85 -1.92 -1.92
CA ARG A 46 -2.08 -2.41 -2.55
C ARG A 46 -1.87 -2.76 -4.01
N LEU A 47 -1.14 -1.94 -4.78
CA LEU A 47 -0.84 -2.22 -6.17
C LEU A 47 -0.04 -3.52 -6.33
N LEU A 48 0.96 -3.75 -5.47
CA LEU A 48 1.77 -4.96 -5.48
C LEU A 48 0.97 -6.23 -5.12
N LEU A 49 0.15 -6.17 -4.05
CA LEU A 49 -0.77 -7.25 -3.69
C LEU A 49 -1.62 -7.63 -4.90
N LEU A 50 -2.10 -6.61 -5.59
CA LEU A 50 -2.99 -6.74 -6.71
C LEU A 50 -2.38 -7.44 -7.91
N THR A 51 -1.25 -6.89 -8.37
CA THR A 51 -0.50 -7.46 -9.47
C THR A 51 -0.08 -8.88 -9.09
N GLY A 52 0.32 -9.11 -7.84
CA GLY A 52 0.65 -10.43 -7.32
C GLY A 52 -0.50 -11.42 -7.44
N PHE A 53 -1.70 -11.10 -6.94
CA PHE A 53 -2.87 -11.97 -7.05
C PHE A 53 -3.31 -12.21 -8.51
N CYS A 54 -3.21 -11.20 -9.38
CA CYS A 54 -3.44 -11.37 -10.81
C CYS A 54 -2.45 -12.37 -11.44
N VAL A 55 -1.17 -12.25 -11.09
CA VAL A 55 -0.13 -13.17 -11.58
C VAL A 55 -0.34 -14.58 -11.01
N MET A 56 -0.75 -14.73 -9.75
CA MET A 56 -1.05 -16.03 -9.15
C MET A 56 -2.23 -16.74 -9.84
N GLY A 57 -3.29 -15.98 -10.20
CA GLY A 57 -4.53 -16.50 -10.77
C GLY A 57 -4.53 -16.75 -12.29
N TRP A 58 -3.37 -16.79 -12.96
CA TRP A 58 -3.25 -16.95 -14.41
C TRP A 58 -4.19 -18.06 -14.97
N GLY A 59 -5.19 -17.67 -15.80
CA GLY A 59 -6.33 -18.50 -16.23
C GLY A 59 -7.66 -17.74 -16.15
N TYR A 60 -8.82 -18.37 -16.45
CA TYR A 60 -10.16 -17.78 -16.75
C TYR A 60 -10.70 -16.59 -15.90
N THR A 61 -10.18 -16.31 -14.70
CA THR A 61 -10.69 -15.25 -13.80
C THR A 61 -9.84 -13.97 -13.82
N TRP A 62 -8.73 -13.96 -14.57
CA TRP A 62 -7.81 -12.83 -14.69
C TRP A 62 -8.45 -11.53 -15.21
N ILE A 63 -9.38 -11.63 -16.17
CA ILE A 63 -10.08 -10.47 -16.74
C ILE A 63 -10.97 -9.80 -15.70
N LEU A 64 -11.71 -10.57 -14.91
CA LEU A 64 -12.59 -10.04 -13.86
C LEU A 64 -11.79 -9.39 -12.73
N LEU A 65 -10.66 -10.00 -12.35
CA LEU A 65 -9.69 -9.38 -11.47
C LEU A 65 -9.21 -8.07 -12.11
N ILE A 66 -8.60 -8.07 -13.28
CA ILE A 66 -8.09 -6.84 -13.93
C ILE A 66 -9.15 -5.74 -14.05
N ILE A 67 -10.40 -6.07 -14.40
CA ILE A 67 -11.50 -5.10 -14.50
C ILE A 67 -11.85 -4.53 -13.12
N GLY A 68 -12.08 -5.37 -12.11
CA GLY A 68 -12.38 -4.90 -10.75
C GLY A 68 -11.28 -4.01 -10.19
N LEU A 69 -10.05 -4.29 -10.59
CA LEU A 69 -8.86 -3.58 -10.19
C LEU A 69 -8.63 -2.29 -10.96
N GLY A 70 -8.92 -2.29 -12.26
CA GLY A 70 -8.98 -1.08 -13.08
C GLY A 70 -10.04 -0.12 -12.53
N VAL A 71 -11.22 -0.60 -12.17
CA VAL A 71 -12.26 0.24 -11.54
C VAL A 71 -11.77 0.81 -10.21
N PHE A 72 -11.16 0.00 -9.35
CA PHE A 72 -10.64 0.46 -8.07
C PHE A 72 -9.51 1.50 -8.24
N PHE A 73 -8.53 1.26 -9.10
CA PHE A 73 -7.36 2.11 -9.30
C PHE A 73 -7.59 3.33 -10.20
N LEU A 74 -8.46 3.25 -11.20
CA LEU A 74 -8.70 4.35 -12.15
C LEU A 74 -9.82 5.28 -11.68
N ASN A 75 -10.79 4.79 -10.90
CA ASN A 75 -11.92 5.61 -10.47
C ASN A 75 -11.90 5.93 -8.98
N TYR A 76 -11.79 4.92 -8.13
CA TYR A 76 -11.96 5.12 -6.68
C TYR A 76 -10.70 5.71 -6.03
N MET A 77 -9.54 5.13 -6.34
CA MET A 77 -8.27 5.50 -5.75
C MET A 77 -7.84 6.94 -6.04
N PRO A 78 -7.89 7.46 -7.29
CA PRO A 78 -7.39 8.80 -7.59
C PRO A 78 -8.25 9.87 -6.93
N ARG A 79 -9.57 9.65 -6.88
CA ARG A 79 -10.52 10.53 -6.19
C ARG A 79 -10.26 10.56 -4.69
N LYS A 80 -10.06 9.40 -4.08
CA LYS A 80 -9.76 9.31 -2.65
C LYS A 80 -8.40 9.94 -2.32
N HIS A 81 -7.41 9.68 -3.16
CA HIS A 81 -6.07 10.25 -3.05
C HIS A 81 -6.09 11.78 -3.17
N GLN A 82 -6.77 12.34 -4.17
CA GLN A 82 -6.91 13.80 -4.31
C GLN A 82 -7.57 14.43 -3.08
N LYS A 83 -8.64 13.83 -2.56
CA LYS A 83 -9.29 14.28 -1.32
C LYS A 83 -8.36 14.20 -0.11
N GLU A 84 -7.61 13.12 0.01
CA GLU A 84 -6.65 12.93 1.09
C GLU A 84 -5.52 13.95 1.03
N MET A 85 -4.95 14.18 -0.16
CA MET A 85 -3.89 15.16 -0.37
C MET A 85 -4.37 16.59 -0.13
N ALA A 86 -5.55 16.97 -0.64
CA ALA A 86 -6.14 18.28 -0.35
C ALA A 86 -6.43 18.46 1.14
N ARG A 87 -6.86 17.39 1.83
CA ARG A 87 -7.05 17.41 3.28
C ARG A 87 -5.72 17.57 4.03
N LEU A 88 -4.66 16.88 3.61
CA LEU A 88 -3.33 17.00 4.22
C LEU A 88 -2.76 18.41 4.00
N GLU A 89 -2.96 18.99 2.83
CA GLU A 89 -2.61 20.38 2.53
C GLU A 89 -3.38 21.35 3.44
N ASN A 90 -4.69 21.13 3.65
CA ASN A 90 -5.48 21.95 4.56
C ASN A 90 -5.05 21.84 6.03
N ILE A 91 -4.56 20.68 6.48
CA ILE A 91 -4.15 20.45 7.88
C ILE A 91 -2.72 20.94 8.13
N PHE A 92 -1.80 20.66 7.21
CA PHE A 92 -0.35 20.85 7.41
C PHE A 92 0.26 21.97 6.56
N GLY A 93 -0.50 22.56 5.63
CA GLY A 93 -0.10 23.71 4.82
C GLY A 93 1.26 23.51 4.14
N ASN A 94 2.16 24.46 4.35
CA ASN A 94 3.49 24.48 3.73
C ASN A 94 4.33 23.23 4.02
N GLU A 95 4.19 22.62 5.21
CA GLU A 95 4.93 21.38 5.55
C GLU A 95 4.57 20.25 4.56
N TYR A 96 3.28 20.13 4.22
CA TYR A 96 2.83 19.15 3.24
C TYR A 96 3.26 19.53 1.81
N THR A 97 3.20 20.81 1.44
CA THR A 97 3.61 21.28 0.10
C THR A 97 5.09 20.99 -0.18
N GLU A 98 5.99 21.29 0.76
CA GLU A 98 7.41 21.00 0.64
C GLU A 98 7.69 19.49 0.54
N TYR A 99 7.02 18.71 1.39
CA TYR A 99 7.09 17.25 1.35
C TYR A 99 6.61 16.68 0.01
N ALA A 100 5.49 17.18 -0.50
CA ALA A 100 4.88 16.72 -1.76
C ALA A 100 5.67 17.15 -3.00
N ALA A 101 6.35 18.29 -2.96
CA ALA A 101 7.29 18.72 -3.99
C ALA A 101 8.51 17.78 -4.06
N TYR A 102 8.95 17.26 -2.91
CA TYR A 102 10.06 16.32 -2.87
C TYR A 102 9.65 14.89 -3.21
N THR A 103 8.57 14.37 -2.65
CA THR A 103 8.21 12.94 -2.76
C THR A 103 7.21 12.68 -3.88
N ARG A 104 7.47 11.63 -4.67
CA ARG A 104 6.52 11.15 -5.68
C ARG A 104 5.42 10.34 -4.99
N SER A 105 4.26 10.23 -5.64
CA SER A 105 3.11 9.49 -5.06
C SER A 105 3.44 8.00 -4.88
N LEU A 106 3.57 7.23 -5.97
CA LEU A 106 3.76 5.78 -5.93
C LEU A 106 5.19 5.31 -6.26
N LEU A 107 6.04 6.18 -6.82
CA LEU A 107 7.39 5.80 -7.25
C LEU A 107 8.41 6.13 -6.15
N PRO A 108 9.02 5.12 -5.50
CA PRO A 108 10.01 5.38 -4.45
C PRO A 108 11.20 6.15 -4.99
N ARG A 109 11.66 7.14 -4.23
CA ARG A 109 12.96 7.78 -4.45
C ARG A 109 14.08 6.92 -3.85
N LEU A 110 15.30 7.09 -4.37
CA LEU A 110 16.49 6.43 -3.80
C LEU A 110 16.99 7.14 -2.52
N LYS A 111 16.75 8.45 -2.42
CA LYS A 111 17.14 9.27 -1.27
C LYS A 111 15.88 9.64 -0.45
N PRO A 112 15.93 9.55 0.88
CA PRO A 112 14.81 9.95 1.73
C PRO A 112 14.59 11.46 1.67
N TYR A 113 13.41 11.90 2.08
CA TYR A 113 13.10 13.31 2.31
C TYR A 113 14.06 13.89 3.36
N PRO A 114 14.75 15.02 3.09
CA PRO A 114 15.79 15.53 3.99
C PRO A 114 15.28 15.88 5.38
N ALA A 115 14.04 16.41 5.46
CA ALA A 115 13.36 16.72 6.71
C ALA A 115 12.47 15.55 7.21
N ALA A 116 12.75 14.31 6.76
CA ALA A 116 12.03 13.14 7.24
C ALA A 116 12.21 12.98 8.76
N ARG A 117 11.09 12.83 9.46
CA ARG A 117 11.09 12.57 10.90
C ARG A 117 11.75 11.20 11.15
N LYS A 118 12.67 11.14 12.11
CA LYS A 118 13.27 9.87 12.56
C LYS A 118 12.36 9.23 13.61
N ARG A 119 11.50 8.32 13.17
CA ARG A 119 10.66 7.51 14.07
C ARG A 119 10.93 6.03 13.90
N ARG A 120 10.71 5.29 14.97
CA ARG A 120 10.72 3.82 14.96
C ARG A 120 9.32 3.32 14.62
N TRP A 121 9.27 2.16 13.99
CA TRP A 121 8.03 1.45 13.73
C TRP A 121 7.33 1.07 15.04
N ARG A 122 6.01 1.27 15.12
CA ARG A 122 5.18 0.99 16.31
C ARG A 122 4.10 -0.04 15.98
N PHE A 123 4.10 -1.14 16.75
CA PHE A 123 3.07 -2.19 16.63
C PHE A 123 1.66 -1.68 16.90
N ASP A 124 1.51 -0.82 17.90
CA ASP A 124 0.24 -0.20 18.28
C ASP A 124 -0.41 0.58 17.13
N LEU A 125 0.39 1.28 16.31
CA LEU A 125 -0.10 1.96 15.12
C LEU A 125 -0.61 0.99 14.06
N PHE A 126 0.05 -0.16 13.89
CA PHE A 126 -0.38 -1.20 12.96
C PHE A 126 -1.67 -1.89 13.42
N TRP A 127 -1.71 -2.30 14.69
CA TRP A 127 -2.75 -3.19 15.24
C TRP A 127 -4.00 -2.45 15.72
N ASN A 128 -3.84 -1.36 16.46
CA ASN A 128 -4.97 -0.68 17.11
C ASN A 128 -5.48 0.50 16.27
N GLU A 129 -4.57 1.36 15.81
CA GLU A 129 -4.93 2.62 15.14
C GLU A 129 -5.32 2.42 13.67
N ASN A 130 -4.41 1.86 12.88
CA ASN A 130 -4.64 1.70 11.44
C ASN A 130 -5.45 0.45 11.10
N LYS A 131 -5.59 -0.48 12.05
CA LYS A 131 -6.36 -1.73 11.93
C LYS A 131 -5.96 -2.57 10.71
N GLU A 132 -4.67 -2.56 10.38
CA GLU A 132 -4.18 -3.19 9.15
C GLU A 132 -4.12 -4.73 9.24
N GLN A 133 -4.29 -5.29 10.45
CA GLN A 133 -4.42 -6.73 10.68
C GLN A 133 -5.61 -7.36 9.93
N TYR A 134 -6.71 -6.62 9.69
CA TYR A 134 -7.85 -7.17 8.95
C TYR A 134 -7.53 -7.39 7.47
N LEU A 135 -6.78 -6.47 6.87
CA LEU A 135 -6.37 -6.62 5.48
C LEU A 135 -5.24 -7.65 5.36
N LEU A 136 -4.31 -7.70 6.31
CA LEU A 136 -3.31 -8.78 6.40
C LEU A 136 -3.99 -10.16 6.46
N LEU A 137 -5.00 -10.32 7.31
CA LEU A 137 -5.76 -11.57 7.42
C LEU A 137 -6.43 -11.93 6.09
N GLY A 138 -7.06 -10.96 5.42
CA GLY A 138 -7.67 -11.16 4.11
C GLY A 138 -6.66 -11.59 3.03
N VAL A 139 -5.47 -10.98 3.02
CA VAL A 139 -4.36 -11.35 2.13
C VAL A 139 -3.91 -12.79 2.40
N VAL A 140 -3.68 -13.16 3.67
CA VAL A 140 -3.26 -14.52 4.05
C VAL A 140 -4.31 -15.56 3.62
N ILE A 141 -5.59 -15.32 3.92
CA ILE A 141 -6.68 -16.22 3.53
C ILE A 141 -6.73 -16.38 2.00
N LEU A 142 -6.67 -15.28 1.25
CA LEU A 142 -6.73 -15.33 -0.21
C LEU A 142 -5.52 -16.05 -0.81
N THR A 143 -4.32 -15.81 -0.28
CA THR A 143 -3.10 -16.52 -0.69
C THR A 143 -3.24 -18.02 -0.44
N LEU A 144 -3.73 -18.43 0.74
CA LEU A 144 -3.97 -19.85 1.05
C LEU A 144 -5.01 -20.48 0.13
N ILE A 145 -6.10 -19.76 -0.18
CA ILE A 145 -7.10 -20.22 -1.15
C ILE A 145 -6.49 -20.42 -2.53
N MET A 146 -5.69 -19.47 -3.03
CA MET A 146 -5.05 -19.59 -4.35
C MET A 146 -4.03 -20.73 -4.40
N VAL A 147 -3.22 -20.89 -3.35
CA VAL A 147 -2.26 -22.00 -3.24
C VAL A 147 -3.01 -23.33 -3.17
N GLY A 148 -4.04 -23.45 -2.33
CA GLY A 148 -4.87 -24.65 -2.23
C GLY A 148 -5.51 -25.00 -3.57
N ARG A 149 -6.16 -24.03 -4.24
CA ARG A 149 -6.74 -24.24 -5.57
C ARG A 149 -5.71 -24.76 -6.57
N TYR A 150 -4.50 -24.21 -6.58
CA TYR A 150 -3.43 -24.66 -7.49
C TYR A 150 -3.10 -26.15 -7.28
N TYR A 151 -3.01 -26.61 -6.03
CA TYR A 151 -2.74 -28.02 -5.72
C TYR A 151 -3.91 -28.96 -6.05
N PHE A 152 -5.17 -28.52 -5.87
CA PHE A 152 -6.35 -29.34 -6.16
C PHE A 152 -6.80 -29.32 -7.63
N SER A 153 -6.29 -28.37 -8.43
CA SER A 153 -6.59 -28.28 -9.87
C SER A 153 -5.59 -29.01 -10.78
N GLN A 154 -4.53 -29.56 -10.19
CA GLN A 154 -3.53 -30.43 -10.84
C GLN A 154 -3.91 -31.89 -10.59
#